data_AF-A0A1G8WYA1-F1
#
_entry.id   AF-A0A1G8WYA1-F1
#
_cell.length_a   1.000
_cell.length_b   1.000
_cell.length_c   1.000
_cell.angle_alpha   90.00
_cell.angle_beta   90.00
_cell.angle_gamma   90.00
#
_symmetry.space_group_name_H-M   'P 1'
#
loop_
_entity.id
_entity.type
_entity.pdbx_description
1 polymer ?
#
loop_
_entity_poly.entity_id
_entity_poly.type
_entity_poly.pdbx_seq_one_letter_code
_entity_poly.pdbx_strand_id
1 'polypeptide(L)'
;MAGDPLLRAMYPEEDLGPAEERMRLFLMQYWGGPRTYGERRGHPRLRMRHAPFHVDLAAHDAWLRHMRAAVEESHLPPHLERQLWDYLSSSAAAMINAR
;
A
#
# COMPACT_ATOMS: atom_id res chain seq x y z
N MET A 1 8.97 6.85 -2.82
CA MET A 1 9.10 5.98 -1.62
C MET A 1 10.54 5.73 -1.18
N ALA A 2 11.45 5.24 -2.03
CA ALA A 2 12.84 4.91 -1.62
C ALA A 2 13.61 6.10 -1.00
N GLY A 3 13.35 7.33 -1.46
CA GLY A 3 13.94 8.55 -0.91
C GLY A 3 13.12 9.26 0.17
N ASP A 4 11.98 8.70 0.60
CA ASP A 4 11.17 9.30 1.67
C ASP A 4 11.63 8.76 3.03
N PRO A 5 12.24 9.58 3.91
CA PRO A 5 12.84 9.08 5.14
C PRO A 5 11.81 8.48 6.11
N LEU A 6 10.55 8.94 6.08
CA LEU A 6 9.49 8.43 6.95
C LEU A 6 9.11 6.98 6.59
N LEU A 7 9.08 6.69 5.29
CA LEU A 7 8.71 5.36 4.80
C LEU A 7 9.93 4.44 4.69
N ARG A 8 11.10 4.96 4.29
CA ARG A 8 12.32 4.17 4.10
C ARG A 8 12.75 3.45 5.37
N ALA A 9 12.51 4.04 6.54
CA ALA A 9 12.77 3.42 7.84
C ALA A 9 11.95 2.12 8.09
N MET A 10 10.82 1.95 7.40
CA MET A 10 9.96 0.77 7.52
C MET A 10 10.40 -0.41 6.63
N TYR A 11 11.35 -0.19 5.73
CA TYR A 11 11.86 -1.20 4.81
C TYR A 11 13.35 -1.41 5.08
N PRO A 12 13.76 -2.23 6.07
CA PRO A 12 15.19 -2.35 6.42
C PRO A 12 16.05 -2.87 5.27
N GLU A 13 15.47 -3.64 4.36
CA GLU A 13 16.15 -4.10 3.15
C GLU A 13 16.46 -2.93 2.19
N GLU A 14 17.61 -3.00 1.51
CA GLU A 14 17.92 -2.07 0.41
C GLU A 14 17.07 -2.37 -0.83
N ASP A 15 16.78 -3.64 -1.07
CA ASP A 15 15.91 -4.09 -2.15
C ASP A 15 14.44 -4.00 -1.75
N LEU A 16 13.72 -3.05 -2.37
CA LEU A 16 12.29 -2.85 -2.17
C LEU A 16 11.43 -3.72 -3.10
N GLY A 17 12.02 -4.42 -4.07
CA GLY A 17 11.32 -5.23 -5.07
C GLY A 17 10.35 -6.25 -4.45
N PRO A 18 10.72 -6.99 -3.39
CA PRO A 18 9.79 -7.91 -2.73
C PRO A 18 8.60 -7.21 -2.07
N ALA A 19 8.74 -5.98 -1.59
CA ALA A 19 7.63 -5.22 -1.02
C ALA A 19 6.68 -4.72 -2.11
N GLU A 20 7.24 -4.19 -3.20
CA GLU A 20 6.49 -3.79 -4.40
C GLU A 20 5.68 -4.96 -4.96
N GLU A 21 6.31 -6.12 -5.15
CA GLU A 21 5.65 -7.33 -5.66
C GLU A 21 4.46 -7.74 -4.78
N ARG A 22 4.60 -7.69 -3.45
CA ARG A 22 3.51 -8.04 -2.53
C ARG A 22 2.33 -7.08 -2.67
N MET A 23 2.58 -5.78 -2.83
CA MET A 23 1.54 -4.78 -3.04
C MET A 23 0.83 -5.00 -4.38
N ARG A 24 1.60 -5.22 -5.46
CA ARG A 24 1.08 -5.51 -6.79
C ARG A 24 0.19 -6.76 -6.80
N LEU A 25 0.68 -7.87 -6.25
CA LEU A 25 -0.09 -9.11 -6.14
C LEU A 25 -1.37 -8.93 -5.31
N PHE A 26 -1.29 -8.17 -4.22
CA PHE A 26 -2.44 -7.89 -3.37
C PHE A 26 -3.52 -7.09 -4.12
N LEU A 27 -3.14 -6.00 -4.79
CA LEU A 27 -4.08 -5.15 -5.54
C LEU A 27 -4.73 -5.90 -6.71
N MET A 28 -3.94 -6.67 -7.48
CA MET A 28 -4.50 -7.51 -8.55
C MET A 28 -5.56 -8.46 -8.01
N GLN A 29 -5.26 -9.17 -6.92
CA GLN A 29 -6.23 -10.09 -6.32
C GLN A 29 -7.45 -9.36 -5.75
N TYR A 30 -7.26 -8.21 -5.09
CA TYR A 30 -8.34 -7.43 -4.49
C TYR A 30 -9.38 -7.00 -5.53
N TRP A 31 -8.92 -6.58 -6.71
CA TRP A 31 -9.78 -6.15 -7.81
C TRP A 31 -10.25 -7.29 -8.74
N GLY A 32 -10.22 -8.53 -8.27
CA GLY A 32 -10.79 -9.68 -8.99
C GLY A 32 -9.84 -10.38 -9.97
N GLY A 33 -8.55 -10.03 -9.96
CA GLY A 33 -7.51 -10.73 -10.70
C GLY A 33 -7.08 -12.06 -10.07
N PRO A 34 -5.90 -12.59 -10.47
CA PRO A 34 -5.40 -13.87 -9.98
C PRO A 34 -5.25 -13.93 -8.46
N ARG A 35 -5.49 -15.12 -7.86
CA ARG A 35 -5.39 -15.35 -6.40
C ARG A 35 -3.95 -15.54 -5.88
N THR A 36 -2.97 -15.11 -6.66
CA THR A 36 -1.55 -15.39 -6.42
C THR A 36 -1.04 -14.84 -5.08
N TYR A 37 -1.57 -13.71 -4.59
CA TYR A 37 -1.21 -13.21 -3.26
C TYR A 37 -1.63 -14.19 -2.18
N GLY A 38 -2.89 -14.65 -2.21
CA GLY A 38 -3.44 -15.61 -1.26
C GLY A 38 -2.75 -16.97 -1.33
N GLU A 39 -2.41 -17.43 -2.54
CA GLU A 39 -1.68 -18.69 -2.73
C GLU A 39 -0.26 -18.64 -2.15
N ARG A 40 0.44 -17.50 -2.29
CA ARG A 40 1.82 -17.36 -1.80
C ARG A 40 1.92 -16.91 -0.34
N ARG A 41 0.93 -16.18 0.15
CA ARG A 41 1.00 -15.47 1.45
C ARG A 41 -0.14 -15.82 2.39
N GLY A 42 -1.15 -16.56 1.97
CA GLY A 42 -2.36 -16.81 2.75
C GLY A 42 -3.23 -15.56 2.93
N HIS A 43 -4.13 -15.61 3.92
CA HIS A 43 -5.10 -14.55 4.19
C HIS A 43 -4.43 -13.18 4.41
N PRO A 44 -4.94 -12.07 3.81
CA PRO A 44 -4.27 -10.76 3.86
C PRO A 44 -3.95 -10.23 5.24
N ARG A 45 -4.89 -10.32 6.20
CA ARG A 45 -4.70 -9.93 7.62
C ARG A 45 -3.91 -8.61 7.74
N LEU A 46 -4.33 -7.57 6.99
CA LEU A 46 -3.51 -6.37 6.75
C LEU A 46 -3.06 -5.71 8.05
N ARG A 47 -3.97 -5.45 8.99
CA ARG A 47 -3.63 -4.86 10.30
C ARG A 47 -2.58 -5.66 11.06
N MET A 48 -2.68 -6.99 11.07
CA MET A 48 -1.69 -7.87 11.71
C MET A 48 -0.31 -7.74 11.04
N ARG A 49 -0.27 -7.61 9.70
CA ARG A 49 0.98 -7.44 8.95
C ARG A 49 1.59 -6.04 9.08
N HIS A 50 0.77 -5.03 9.42
CA HIS A 50 1.24 -3.66 9.65
C HIS A 50 1.59 -3.39 11.12
N ALA A 51 1.12 -4.22 12.06
CA ALA A 51 1.39 -4.07 13.50
C ALA A 51 2.88 -3.98 13.91
N PRO A 52 3.84 -4.62 13.22
CA PRO A 52 5.27 -4.47 13.54
C PRO A 52 5.87 -3.10 13.21
N PHE A 53 5.19 -2.28 12.41
CA PHE A 53 5.68 -0.97 11.97
C PHE A 53 5.01 0.17 12.74
N HIS A 54 5.74 1.26 12.94
CA HIS A 54 5.20 2.48 13.52
C HIS A 54 4.47 3.29 12.45
N VAL A 55 3.15 3.09 12.32
CA VAL A 55 2.32 3.79 11.34
C VAL A 55 1.53 4.87 12.06
N ASP A 56 2.11 6.06 12.13
CA ASP A 56 1.47 7.30 12.61
C ASP A 56 0.82 8.07 11.46
N LEU A 57 0.26 9.25 11.76
CA LEU A 57 -0.36 10.10 10.75
C LEU A 57 0.65 10.61 9.71
N ALA A 58 1.89 10.89 10.12
CA ALA A 58 2.93 11.38 9.21
C ALA A 58 3.32 10.31 8.18
N ALA A 59 3.49 9.06 8.59
CA ALA A 59 3.74 7.93 7.71
C ALA A 59 2.55 7.64 6.79
N HIS A 60 1.32 7.70 7.32
CA HIS A 60 0.10 7.58 6.54
C HIS A 60 0.03 8.62 5.41
N ASP A 61 0.22 9.89 5.73
CA ASP A 61 0.15 10.98 4.77
C ASP A 61 1.30 10.90 3.76
N ALA A 62 2.49 10.50 4.20
CA ALA A 62 3.62 10.25 3.31
C ALA A 62 3.28 9.16 2.28
N TRP A 63 2.71 8.05 2.73
CA TRP A 63 2.30 6.95 1.86
C TRP A 63 1.24 7.39 0.85
N LEU A 64 0.22 8.15 1.29
CA LEU A 64 -0.82 8.66 0.40
C LEU A 64 -0.29 9.62 -0.66
N ARG A 65 0.72 10.44 -0.36
CA ARG A 65 1.35 11.30 -1.37
C ARG A 65 1.98 10.48 -2.51
N HIS A 66 2.72 9.42 -2.19
CA HIS A 66 3.31 8.55 -3.22
C HIS A 66 2.23 7.80 -4.01
N MET A 67 1.17 7.34 -3.34
CA MET A 67 0.07 6.66 -4.02
C MET A 67 -0.74 7.59 -4.91
N ARG A 68 -0.93 8.86 -4.52
CA ARG A 68 -1.62 9.85 -5.34
C ARG A 68 -0.89 10.07 -6.65
N ALA A 69 0.42 10.27 -6.59
CA ALA A 69 1.25 10.43 -7.79
C ALA A 69 1.15 9.18 -8.70
N ALA A 70 1.24 7.97 -8.13
CA ALA A 70 1.13 6.73 -8.91
C ALA A 70 -0.25 6.54 -9.57
N VAL A 71 -1.33 6.94 -8.89
CA VAL A 71 -2.69 6.90 -9.44
C VAL A 71 -2.85 7.91 -10.58
N GLU A 72 -2.29 9.12 -10.44
CA GLU A 72 -2.29 10.14 -11.50
C GLU A 72 -1.51 9.68 -12.74
N GLU A 73 -0.33 9.10 -12.55
CA GLU A 73 0.52 8.54 -13.61
C GLU A 73 -0.13 7.35 -14.32
N SER A 74 -1.11 6.69 -13.70
CA SER A 74 -1.84 5.58 -14.31
C SER A 74 -2.87 6.02 -15.35
N HIS A 75 -3.18 7.33 -15.44
CA HIS A 75 -4.10 7.92 -16.43
C HIS A 75 -5.44 7.18 -16.54
N LEU A 76 -6.00 6.76 -15.40
CA LEU A 76 -7.26 6.04 -15.35
C LEU A 76 -8.45 6.95 -15.73
N PRO A 77 -9.53 6.40 -16.29
CA PRO A 77 -10.80 7.11 -16.39
C PRO A 77 -11.24 7.67 -15.02
N PRO A 78 -11.83 8.88 -14.94
CA PRO A 78 -12.09 9.54 -13.66
C PRO A 78 -12.89 8.74 -12.63
N HIS A 79 -13.79 7.87 -13.08
CA HIS A 79 -14.57 7.01 -12.19
C HIS A 79 -13.75 5.87 -11.58
N LEU A 80 -12.80 5.30 -12.34
CA LEU A 80 -11.88 4.26 -11.84
C LEU A 80 -10.79 4.88 -10.95
N GLU A 81 -10.28 6.06 -11.32
CA GLU A 81 -9.34 6.81 -10.48
C GLU A 81 -9.95 7.06 -9.10
N ARG A 82 -11.20 7.56 -9.05
CA ARG A 82 -11.92 7.81 -7.80
C ARG A 82 -12.11 6.53 -7.00
N GLN A 83 -12.57 5.45 -7.63
CA GLN A 83 -12.78 4.18 -6.95
C GLN A 83 -11.49 3.61 -6.34
N LEU A 84 -10.38 3.67 -7.09
CA LEU A 84 -9.08 3.23 -6.60
C LEU A 84 -8.60 4.12 -5.44
N TRP A 85 -8.72 5.44 -5.60
CA TRP A 85 -8.29 6.41 -4.59
C TRP A 85 -9.06 6.28 -3.28
N ASP A 86 -10.38 6.13 -3.33
CA ASP A 86 -11.23 5.96 -2.15
C ASP A 86 -10.85 4.68 -1.38
N TYR A 87 -10.55 3.59 -2.11
CA TYR A 87 -10.09 2.35 -1.51
C TYR A 87 -8.71 2.50 -0.85
N LEU A 88 -7.74 3.09 -1.54
CA LEU A 88 -6.39 3.28 -1.00
C LEU A 88 -6.40 4.18 0.24
N SER A 89 -7.16 5.28 0.18
CA SER A 89 -7.29 6.25 1.28
C SER A 89 -7.91 5.62 2.54
N SER A 90 -9.04 4.93 2.38
CA SER A 90 -9.71 4.25 3.50
C SER A 90 -8.88 3.10 4.08
N SER A 91 -8.20 2.33 3.21
CA SER A 91 -7.34 1.22 3.63
C SER A 91 -6.10 1.72 4.38
N ALA A 92 -5.47 2.80 3.93
CA ALA A 92 -4.32 3.40 4.60
C ALA A 92 -4.70 3.90 5.99
N ALA A 93 -5.82 4.62 6.12
CA ALA A 93 -6.33 5.09 7.40
C ALA A 93 -6.55 3.94 8.40
N ALA A 94 -7.02 2.78 7.92
CA ALA A 94 -7.22 1.60 8.75
C ALA A 94 -5.91 0.94 9.25
N MET A 95 -4.76 1.28 8.66
CA MET A 95 -3.45 0.74 9.05
C MET A 95 -2.75 1.56 10.14
N ILE A 96 -3.20 2.79 10.42
CA ILE A 96 -2.66 3.62 11.50
C ILE A 96 -2.74 2.86 12.83
N ASN A 97 -1.59 2.75 13.49
CA ASN A 97 -1.42 1.97 14.71
C ASN A 97 -0.60 2.68 15.80
N ALA A 98 -0.08 3.86 15.50
CA ALA A 98 0.67 4.71 16.41
C ALA A 98 -0.01 6.08 16.58
N ARG A 99 0.32 6.76 17.68
CA ARG A 99 -0.13 8.12 18.02
C ARG A 99 1.04 9.07 18.02
#